data_AF-A0A6B0X2B9-F1
#
_entry.id   AF-A0A6B0X2B9-F1
#
_cell.length_a   1.000
_cell.length_b   1.000
_cell.length_c   1.000
_cell.angle_alpha   90.00
_cell.angle_beta   90.00
_cell.angle_gamma   90.00
#
_symmetry.space_group_name_H-M   'P 1'
#
loop_
_entity.id
_entity.type
_entity.pdbx_description
1 polymer ?
#
loop_
_entity_poly.entity_id
_entity_poly.type
_entity_poly.pdbx_seq_one_letter_code
_entity_poly.pdbx_strand_id
1 'polypeptide(L)'
;MRSIGSSWWKWTVSGYNNTLFWKGKMNYFRSNRFLNTLPDWETGEPIEGALENYLPRVRALLHRMDNPQVRFDSVIVGGTNGKGTVSYLLSELLRAAGFRVGLYTSPHLHTVRERICVDGEVLARDVWAEGVAHFYEKSRDFEREGWGAFSKFEALTVLATHHFARANVDWAVFEVGLGGQFDATNAWDSKVAVLTAIHLDHVDVLGNTLCEIAADKVHIARSGRPLFTGSGQVAEVLKLLERECALRGAVLQVVDEEMDDMADQPVTFRENAALSVAVARHIVDGRGMALPDERVRDVVLNLALPGRFEVVRKTLILDGAHNPDAVRALVRDLQVLSDKWRFVVGVNKGHDARGILQALSPIAAEVVLTQSAHPKAISVASLRSLVPEGLCVRCETGGLDFLTEVSQQPTCVLGSLHLVALAREVLDLPGEADSFGEDVILESLRCLEIACRQLGVGYEAVSADGNVIRVEREGKPLYFLRNKHPFNDYVSGKLAEDKGYQYEVFGRANITVPRTMTVFNPLSDRRFDRYKTHASVADIVSDVVQHMSFPVVLKRNRGSMARGVYLETNAEDLHARLQDLCVESSLFDNVLLIQAYVE
;
A
#
# COMPACT_ATOMS: atom_id res chain seq x y z
N MET A 1 34.83 -8.60 -33.80
CA MET A 1 34.85 -7.13 -33.66
C MET A 1 33.66 -6.54 -34.39
N ARG A 2 32.68 -6.04 -33.61
CA ARG A 2 31.76 -4.89 -33.83
C ARG A 2 30.47 -5.18 -33.08
N SER A 3 30.40 -4.58 -31.88
CA SER A 3 29.23 -4.48 -31.02
C SER A 3 28.13 -3.67 -31.70
N ILE A 4 26.92 -4.21 -31.77
CA ILE A 4 25.72 -3.43 -32.09
C ILE A 4 24.96 -3.30 -30.77
N GLY A 5 24.81 -2.05 -30.34
CA GLY A 5 24.31 -1.68 -29.03
C GLY A 5 22.83 -1.97 -28.84
N SER A 6 22.51 -2.39 -27.62
CA SER A 6 21.17 -2.44 -27.04
C SER A 6 20.61 -1.01 -26.89
N SER A 7 19.79 -0.59 -27.86
CA SER A 7 18.89 0.56 -27.67
C SER A 7 17.55 0.04 -27.13
N TRP A 8 17.48 -0.06 -25.81
CA TRP A 8 16.23 -0.25 -25.09
C TRP A 8 15.33 0.96 -25.30
N TRP A 9 14.02 0.70 -25.40
CA TRP A 9 12.94 1.68 -25.50
C TRP A 9 12.99 2.72 -24.37
N LYS A 10 13.72 3.82 -24.60
CA LYS A 10 13.52 5.06 -23.86
C LYS A 10 12.21 5.67 -24.38
N TRP A 11 11.12 5.40 -23.67
CA TRP A 11 9.95 6.27 -23.71
C TRP A 11 10.34 7.60 -23.03
N THR A 12 10.96 8.51 -23.77
CA THR A 12 11.05 9.90 -23.36
C THR A 12 9.66 10.50 -23.46
N VAL A 13 9.07 10.86 -22.32
CA VAL A 13 7.82 11.62 -22.22
C VAL A 13 8.09 13.05 -22.66
N SER A 14 8.28 13.24 -23.97
CA SER A 14 8.45 14.54 -24.60
C SER A 14 7.29 14.73 -25.57
N GLY A 15 6.28 15.50 -25.14
CA GLY A 15 5.26 16.02 -26.06
C GLY A 15 3.82 15.54 -25.87
N TYR A 16 3.42 15.01 -24.71
CA TYR A 16 2.00 14.77 -24.45
C TYR A 16 1.28 16.10 -24.17
N ASN A 17 0.40 16.49 -25.10
CA ASN A 17 -0.60 17.51 -24.88
C ASN A 17 -1.79 16.85 -24.14
N ASN A 18 -1.66 16.74 -22.82
CA ASN A 18 -2.54 15.99 -21.93
C ASN A 18 -4.00 16.52 -21.85
N THR A 19 -4.33 17.62 -22.51
CA THR A 19 -5.64 18.30 -22.37
C THR A 19 -6.84 17.54 -22.92
N LEU A 20 -6.66 16.56 -23.83
CA LEU A 20 -7.79 15.80 -24.40
C LEU A 20 -8.24 14.58 -23.57
N PHE A 21 -7.41 14.05 -22.66
CA PHE A 21 -7.76 12.88 -21.83
C PHE A 21 -8.75 13.21 -20.68
N TRP A 22 -8.89 14.49 -20.31
CA TRP A 22 -9.51 14.91 -19.04
C TRP A 22 -10.85 15.64 -19.17
N LYS A 23 -11.60 15.47 -20.27
CA LYS A 23 -12.92 16.09 -20.45
C LYS A 23 -14.07 15.46 -19.61
N GLY A 24 -13.77 14.56 -18.66
CA GLY A 24 -14.76 13.99 -17.72
C GLY A 24 -14.35 14.25 -16.27
N LYS A 25 -15.32 14.58 -15.40
CA LYS A 25 -15.13 14.89 -13.97
C LYS A 25 -14.24 13.82 -13.30
N MET A 26 -13.21 14.25 -12.57
CA MET A 26 -12.34 13.34 -11.79
C MET A 26 -13.20 12.56 -10.78
N ASN A 27 -13.06 11.24 -10.74
CA ASN A 27 -13.69 10.36 -9.75
C ASN A 27 -12.62 9.70 -8.88
N TYR A 28 -13.04 9.03 -7.81
CA TYR A 28 -12.13 8.41 -6.84
C TYR A 28 -11.14 7.43 -7.51
N PHE A 29 -11.61 6.55 -8.38
CA PHE A 29 -10.76 5.54 -9.00
C PHE A 29 -9.71 6.14 -9.96
N ARG A 30 -10.07 7.18 -10.74
CA ARG A 30 -9.11 7.94 -11.56
C ARG A 30 -8.06 8.62 -10.70
N SER A 31 -8.49 9.21 -9.59
CA SER A 31 -7.58 9.88 -8.66
C SER A 31 -6.57 8.90 -8.06
N ASN A 32 -7.02 7.70 -7.67
CA ASN A 32 -6.14 6.65 -7.15
C ASN A 32 -5.20 6.11 -8.24
N ARG A 33 -5.69 5.94 -9.48
CA ARG A 33 -4.84 5.56 -10.63
C ARG A 33 -3.71 6.57 -10.86
N PHE A 34 -4.02 7.87 -10.83
CA PHE A 34 -2.99 8.90 -10.92
C PHE A 34 -1.94 8.76 -9.81
N LEU A 35 -2.37 8.66 -8.55
CA LEU A 35 -1.43 8.49 -7.42
C LEU A 35 -0.58 7.21 -7.54
N ASN A 36 -1.14 6.13 -8.07
CA ASN A 36 -0.42 4.87 -8.30
C ASN A 36 0.54 4.89 -9.50
N THR A 37 0.54 5.95 -10.32
CA THR A 37 1.57 6.14 -11.37
C THR A 37 2.83 6.84 -10.85
N LEU A 38 2.77 7.41 -9.64
CA LEU A 38 3.90 8.13 -9.05
C LEU A 38 4.90 7.15 -8.42
N PRO A 39 6.21 7.49 -8.41
CA PRO A 39 7.21 6.73 -7.66
C PRO A 39 6.81 6.52 -6.20
N ASP A 40 7.00 5.32 -5.67
CA ASP A 40 6.58 4.92 -4.34
C ASP A 40 7.63 4.04 -3.65
N TRP A 41 8.20 4.58 -2.58
CA TRP A 41 9.15 3.85 -1.74
C TRP A 41 8.53 2.59 -1.14
N GLU A 42 7.23 2.59 -0.82
CA GLU A 42 6.57 1.47 -0.17
C GLU A 42 6.48 0.26 -1.10
N THR A 43 6.31 0.46 -2.40
CA THR A 43 6.26 -0.61 -3.41
C THR A 43 7.64 -0.99 -3.97
N GLY A 44 8.68 -0.20 -3.67
CA GLY A 44 10.06 -0.46 -4.09
C GLY A 44 10.44 0.25 -5.38
N GLU A 45 9.70 1.28 -5.76
CA GLU A 45 9.96 2.15 -6.92
C GLU A 45 10.28 3.58 -6.43
N PRO A 46 11.40 3.81 -5.72
CA PRO A 46 11.72 5.14 -5.17
C PRO A 46 12.05 6.17 -6.27
N ILE A 47 11.98 7.46 -5.95
CA ILE A 47 12.50 8.50 -6.85
C ILE A 47 14.02 8.38 -6.93
N GLU A 48 14.55 8.26 -8.14
CA GLU A 48 15.99 8.37 -8.39
C GLU A 48 16.48 9.82 -8.19
N GLY A 49 17.49 10.01 -7.34
CA GLY A 49 18.11 11.30 -7.11
C GLY A 49 18.61 11.51 -5.69
N ALA A 50 19.22 12.68 -5.45
CA ALA A 50 19.76 13.07 -4.15
C ALA A 50 18.62 13.32 -3.13
N LEU A 51 18.77 12.83 -1.89
CA LEU A 51 17.76 12.96 -0.83
C LEU A 51 17.50 14.43 -0.45
N GLU A 52 18.52 15.28 -0.60
CA GLU A 52 18.48 16.71 -0.34
C GLU A 52 17.46 17.45 -1.23
N ASN A 53 17.05 16.84 -2.35
CA ASN A 53 16.06 17.41 -3.26
C ASN A 53 14.62 17.20 -2.78
N TYR A 54 14.35 16.30 -1.82
CA TYR A 54 12.99 15.98 -1.38
C TYR A 54 12.28 17.19 -0.73
N LEU A 55 12.88 17.80 0.31
CA LEU A 55 12.23 18.94 0.98
C LEU A 55 12.03 20.18 0.07
N PRO A 56 13.02 20.61 -0.74
CA PRO A 56 12.80 21.68 -1.71
C PRO A 56 11.63 21.40 -2.67
N ARG A 57 11.51 20.14 -3.14
CA ARG A 57 10.43 19.70 -4.03
C ARG A 57 9.07 19.80 -3.34
N VAL A 58 8.94 19.29 -2.12
CA VAL A 58 7.69 19.38 -1.33
C VAL A 58 7.32 20.83 -1.05
N ARG A 59 8.29 21.69 -0.68
CA ARG A 59 8.04 23.12 -0.45
C ARG A 59 7.56 23.82 -1.72
N ALA A 60 8.08 23.47 -2.89
CA ALA A 60 7.61 23.98 -4.16
C ALA A 60 6.16 23.52 -4.46
N LEU A 61 5.82 22.25 -4.18
CA LEU A 61 4.44 21.76 -4.31
C LEU A 61 3.48 22.48 -3.34
N LEU A 62 3.87 22.65 -2.07
CA LEU A 62 3.08 23.40 -1.08
C LEU A 62 2.84 24.85 -1.53
N HIS A 63 3.86 25.51 -2.08
CA HIS A 63 3.73 26.86 -2.62
C HIS A 63 2.69 26.93 -3.74
N ARG A 64 2.66 25.94 -4.66
CA ARG A 64 1.64 25.89 -5.73
C ARG A 64 0.23 25.63 -5.23
N MET A 65 0.12 24.96 -4.09
CA MET A 65 -1.15 24.70 -3.39
C MET A 65 -1.55 25.86 -2.47
N ASP A 66 -0.90 27.02 -2.61
CA ASP A 66 -1.18 28.24 -1.87
C ASP A 66 -0.85 28.13 -0.37
N ASN A 67 0.19 27.34 -0.04
CA ASN A 67 0.74 27.09 1.30
C ASN A 67 -0.32 26.71 2.35
N PRO A 68 -1.08 25.63 2.14
CA PRO A 68 -2.20 25.28 3.01
C PRO A 68 -1.76 24.93 4.45
N GLN A 69 -0.53 24.45 4.62
CA GLN A 69 0.06 24.09 5.91
C GLN A 69 0.19 25.24 6.92
N VAL A 70 0.06 26.51 6.48
CA VAL A 70 0.11 27.67 7.38
C VAL A 70 -1.22 27.99 8.04
N ARG A 71 -2.28 27.24 7.71
CA ARG A 71 -3.67 27.50 8.16
C ARG A 71 -4.03 26.79 9.46
N PHE A 72 -3.17 25.90 9.96
CA PHE A 72 -3.38 25.10 11.16
C PHE A 72 -2.06 24.92 11.90
N ASP A 73 -2.14 24.51 13.18
CA ASP A 73 -0.97 24.08 13.93
C ASP A 73 -0.68 22.61 13.67
N SER A 74 0.57 22.18 13.77
CA SER A 74 0.90 20.77 13.52
C SER A 74 1.82 20.14 14.57
N VAL A 75 1.60 18.85 14.77
CA VAL A 75 2.48 17.93 15.49
C VAL A 75 3.13 17.00 14.46
N ILE A 76 4.45 16.80 14.55
CA ILE A 76 5.17 15.81 13.75
C ILE A 76 5.60 14.65 14.64
N VAL A 77 5.25 13.42 14.25
CA VAL A 77 5.48 12.19 15.02
C VAL A 77 6.46 11.29 14.26
N GLY A 78 7.70 11.25 14.72
CA GLY A 78 8.75 10.37 14.23
C GLY A 78 9.08 9.24 15.20
N GLY A 79 9.99 8.35 14.80
CA GLY A 79 10.41 7.18 15.58
C GLY A 79 10.55 5.93 14.73
N THR A 80 10.85 4.79 15.35
CA THR A 80 10.88 3.48 14.66
C THR A 80 9.54 2.77 14.88
N ASN A 81 9.19 2.49 16.13
CA ASN A 81 7.96 1.79 16.52
C ASN A 81 7.03 2.71 17.29
N GLY A 82 5.70 2.53 17.15
CA GLY A 82 4.70 3.28 17.92
C GLY A 82 4.22 4.60 17.29
N LYS A 83 4.81 5.05 16.17
CA LYS A 83 4.44 6.29 15.48
C LYS A 83 2.92 6.40 15.21
N GLY A 84 2.37 5.45 14.44
CA GLY A 84 0.93 5.40 14.17
C GLY A 84 0.08 5.38 15.44
N THR A 85 0.43 4.54 16.44
CA THR A 85 -0.29 4.47 17.72
C THR A 85 -0.32 5.82 18.44
N VAL A 86 0.83 6.50 18.53
CA VAL A 86 0.93 7.84 19.13
C VAL A 86 0.13 8.86 18.34
N SER A 87 0.18 8.80 17.01
CA SER A 87 -0.57 9.71 16.13
C SER A 87 -2.09 9.55 16.29
N TYR A 88 -2.59 8.31 16.33
CA TYR A 88 -4.02 8.02 16.56
C TYR A 88 -4.47 8.47 17.95
N LEU A 89 -3.73 8.08 19.01
CA LEU A 89 -4.05 8.48 20.39
C LEU A 89 -4.04 10.00 20.54
N LEU A 90 -3.04 10.68 20.00
CA LEU A 90 -2.94 12.13 20.07
C LEU A 90 -4.10 12.80 19.32
N SER A 91 -4.46 12.28 18.15
CA SER A 91 -5.60 12.78 17.39
C SER A 91 -6.89 12.72 18.21
N GLU A 92 -7.17 11.57 18.82
CA GLU A 92 -8.40 11.38 19.62
C GLU A 92 -8.39 12.18 20.91
N LEU A 93 -7.24 12.31 21.59
CA LEU A 93 -7.13 13.14 22.80
C LEU A 93 -7.36 14.62 22.49
N LEU A 94 -6.83 15.14 21.38
CA LEU A 94 -7.07 16.52 20.95
C LEU A 94 -8.53 16.74 20.54
N ARG A 95 -9.16 15.77 19.87
CA ARG A 95 -10.60 15.82 19.58
C ARG A 95 -11.44 15.82 20.85
N ALA A 96 -11.10 14.97 21.82
CA ALA A 96 -11.77 14.93 23.12
C ALA A 96 -11.61 16.22 23.93
N ALA A 97 -10.51 16.96 23.71
CA ALA A 97 -10.33 18.31 24.24
C ALA A 97 -11.17 19.38 23.51
N GLY A 98 -11.76 19.06 22.35
CA GLY A 98 -12.63 19.95 21.58
C GLY A 98 -11.97 20.63 20.38
N PHE A 99 -10.76 20.21 19.98
CA PHE A 99 -10.15 20.68 18.74
C PHE A 99 -10.73 19.96 17.53
N ARG A 100 -10.73 20.66 16.39
CA ARG A 100 -10.84 20.02 15.08
C ARG A 100 -9.50 19.46 14.66
N VAL A 101 -9.42 18.18 14.33
CA VAL A 101 -8.12 17.50 14.17
C VAL A 101 -7.98 16.82 12.82
N GLY A 102 -6.84 17.03 12.18
CA GLY A 102 -6.42 16.29 11.00
C GLY A 102 -5.39 15.21 11.38
N LEU A 103 -5.49 14.03 10.81
CA LEU A 103 -4.56 12.92 11.04
C LEU A 103 -3.99 12.44 9.71
N TYR A 104 -2.66 12.47 9.57
CA TYR A 104 -1.93 11.92 8.44
C TYR A 104 -1.04 10.75 8.89
N THR A 105 -1.32 9.53 8.42
CA THR A 105 -0.63 8.30 8.82
C THR A 105 -0.16 7.45 7.64
N SER A 106 0.82 6.58 7.87
CA SER A 106 1.33 5.67 6.84
C SER A 106 1.99 4.39 7.41
N PRO A 107 1.91 3.24 6.71
CA PRO A 107 1.07 2.98 5.55
C PRO A 107 -0.40 2.79 5.94
N HIS A 108 -1.26 2.54 4.95
CA HIS A 108 -2.67 2.17 5.16
C HIS A 108 -2.84 0.65 5.21
N LEU A 109 -3.97 0.17 5.73
CA LEU A 109 -4.35 -1.25 5.71
C LEU A 109 -5.10 -1.60 4.43
N HIS A 110 -6.22 -0.94 4.13
CA HIS A 110 -7.11 -1.35 3.02
C HIS A 110 -7.25 -0.28 1.94
N THR A 111 -7.45 0.99 2.31
CA THR A 111 -7.59 2.09 1.35
C THR A 111 -6.61 3.23 1.62
N VAL A 112 -6.10 3.85 0.55
CA VAL A 112 -5.20 5.01 0.64
C VAL A 112 -5.86 6.19 1.37
N ARG A 113 -7.20 6.24 1.42
CA ARG A 113 -7.96 7.26 2.16
C ARG A 113 -7.75 7.19 3.67
N GLU A 114 -7.40 6.04 4.23
CA GLU A 114 -7.05 5.89 5.65
C GLU A 114 -5.85 6.75 6.06
N ARG A 115 -5.03 7.17 5.09
CA ARG A 115 -3.88 8.03 5.37
C ARG A 115 -4.28 9.46 5.69
N ILE A 116 -5.49 9.91 5.37
CA ILE A 116 -5.93 11.28 5.58
C ILE A 116 -7.30 11.24 6.25
N CYS A 117 -7.33 11.51 7.55
CA CYS A 117 -8.56 11.57 8.34
C CYS A 117 -8.79 12.98 8.87
N VAL A 118 -10.05 13.38 8.97
CA VAL A 118 -10.47 14.63 9.64
C VAL A 118 -11.50 14.25 10.69
N ASP A 119 -11.23 14.63 11.93
CA ASP A 119 -12.04 14.26 13.09
C ASP A 119 -12.32 12.74 13.13
N GLY A 120 -11.26 11.93 12.96
CA GLY A 120 -11.31 10.47 13.00
C GLY A 120 -11.97 9.80 11.79
N GLU A 121 -12.57 10.56 10.89
CA GLU A 121 -13.26 10.03 9.70
C GLU A 121 -12.37 10.10 8.46
N VAL A 122 -12.37 9.04 7.66
CA VAL A 122 -11.69 9.06 6.36
C VAL A 122 -12.39 10.03 5.40
N LEU A 123 -11.64 10.61 4.46
CA LEU A 123 -12.24 11.49 3.46
C LEU A 123 -13.28 10.75 2.60
N ALA A 124 -14.41 11.41 2.34
CA ALA A 124 -15.38 10.93 1.36
C ALA A 124 -14.75 10.84 -0.04
N ARG A 125 -15.19 9.87 -0.84
CA ARG A 125 -14.59 9.56 -2.16
C ARG A 125 -14.61 10.73 -3.14
N ASP A 126 -15.66 11.54 -3.11
CA ASP A 126 -15.82 12.75 -3.90
C ASP A 126 -14.87 13.87 -3.42
N VAL A 127 -14.80 14.11 -2.12
CA VAL A 127 -13.85 15.07 -1.51
C VAL A 127 -12.41 14.70 -1.85
N TRP A 128 -12.05 13.42 -1.73
CA TRP A 128 -10.73 12.90 -2.15
C TRP A 128 -10.46 13.18 -3.62
N ALA A 129 -11.40 12.84 -4.51
CA ALA A 129 -11.24 13.03 -5.95
C ALA A 129 -11.08 14.52 -6.32
N GLU A 130 -11.81 15.41 -5.65
CA GLU A 130 -11.68 16.86 -5.82
C GLU A 130 -10.30 17.37 -5.41
N GLY A 131 -9.78 16.91 -4.26
CA GLY A 131 -8.44 17.27 -3.79
C GLY A 131 -7.34 16.83 -4.76
N VAL A 132 -7.42 15.59 -5.23
CA VAL A 132 -6.45 15.06 -6.22
C VAL A 132 -6.56 15.79 -7.57
N ALA A 133 -7.76 16.11 -8.03
CA ALA A 133 -7.94 16.90 -9.25
C ALA A 133 -7.27 18.27 -9.13
N HIS A 134 -7.48 18.95 -7.98
CA HIS A 134 -6.87 20.24 -7.72
C HIS A 134 -5.34 20.14 -7.65
N PHE A 135 -4.81 19.14 -6.94
CA PHE A 135 -3.36 18.89 -6.89
C PHE A 135 -2.78 18.64 -8.28
N TYR A 136 -3.42 17.79 -9.08
CA TYR A 136 -3.00 17.50 -10.45
C TYR A 136 -2.92 18.77 -11.31
N GLU A 137 -3.94 19.63 -11.26
CA GLU A 137 -3.94 20.90 -11.99
C GLU A 137 -2.77 21.80 -11.58
N LYS A 138 -2.48 21.87 -10.28
CA LYS A 138 -1.37 22.66 -9.74
C LYS A 138 -0.01 22.03 -10.03
N SER A 139 0.09 20.71 -10.18
CA SER A 139 1.36 19.99 -10.35
C SER A 139 1.71 19.61 -11.80
N ARG A 140 0.82 19.81 -12.79
CA ARG A 140 0.98 19.27 -14.16
C ARG A 140 2.25 19.70 -14.92
N ASP A 141 2.80 20.88 -14.62
CA ASP A 141 4.00 21.44 -15.28
C ASP A 141 5.26 21.34 -14.41
N PHE A 142 5.15 20.67 -13.25
CA PHE A 142 6.17 20.67 -12.20
C PHE A 142 7.50 20.06 -12.64
N GLU A 143 7.48 18.94 -13.36
CA GLU A 143 8.70 18.32 -13.91
C GLU A 143 9.37 19.17 -14.97
N ARG A 144 8.58 19.84 -15.82
CA ARG A 144 9.07 20.69 -16.93
C ARG A 144 9.80 21.93 -16.42
N GLU A 145 9.49 22.37 -15.21
CA GLU A 145 10.16 23.48 -14.52
C GLU A 145 11.48 23.09 -13.83
N GLY A 146 11.91 21.83 -13.96
CA GLY A 146 13.22 21.38 -13.47
C GLY A 146 13.22 20.84 -12.04
N TRP A 147 12.06 20.69 -11.40
CA TRP A 147 11.95 20.09 -10.05
C TRP A 147 12.06 18.56 -10.04
N GLY A 148 11.99 17.93 -11.22
CA GLY A 148 11.95 16.48 -11.37
C GLY A 148 10.61 15.87 -10.90
N ALA A 149 10.51 14.54 -11.01
CA ALA A 149 9.34 13.79 -10.56
C ALA A 149 9.20 13.87 -9.03
N PHE A 150 7.95 13.88 -8.54
CA PHE A 150 7.61 13.76 -7.13
C PHE A 150 7.00 12.39 -6.84
N SER A 151 7.22 11.88 -5.63
CA SER A 151 6.69 10.60 -5.17
C SER A 151 5.23 10.68 -4.78
N LYS A 152 4.60 9.51 -4.67
CA LYS A 152 3.29 9.33 -4.08
C LYS A 152 3.22 9.86 -2.66
N PHE A 153 4.27 9.64 -1.84
CA PHE A 153 4.30 10.12 -0.46
C PHE A 153 4.38 11.66 -0.37
N GLU A 154 5.19 12.30 -1.23
CA GLU A 154 5.22 13.77 -1.32
C GLU A 154 3.86 14.33 -1.77
N ALA A 155 3.21 13.71 -2.76
CA ALA A 155 1.88 14.12 -3.21
C ALA A 155 0.81 13.96 -2.12
N LEU A 156 0.78 12.82 -1.42
CA LEU A 156 -0.16 12.56 -0.33
C LEU A 156 0.03 13.51 0.86
N THR A 157 1.28 13.85 1.20
CA THR A 157 1.59 14.81 2.26
C THR A 157 1.02 16.19 1.92
N VAL A 158 1.21 16.65 0.68
CA VAL A 158 0.66 17.93 0.21
C VAL A 158 -0.87 17.89 0.15
N LEU A 159 -1.46 16.77 -0.31
CA LEU A 159 -2.92 16.58 -0.29
C LEU A 159 -3.50 16.63 1.12
N ALA A 160 -2.84 16.01 2.10
CA ALA A 160 -3.27 16.05 3.49
C ALA A 160 -3.34 17.49 4.01
N THR A 161 -2.28 18.29 3.78
CA THR A 161 -2.29 19.71 4.17
C THR A 161 -3.42 20.49 3.50
N HIS A 162 -3.71 20.22 2.22
CA HIS A 162 -4.82 20.83 1.49
C HIS A 162 -6.19 20.49 2.11
N HIS A 163 -6.43 19.22 2.42
CA HIS A 163 -7.69 18.78 3.03
C HIS A 163 -7.87 19.33 4.45
N PHE A 164 -6.82 19.34 5.27
CA PHE A 164 -6.88 19.89 6.63
C PHE A 164 -7.16 21.40 6.62
N ALA A 165 -6.53 22.15 5.72
CA ALA A 165 -6.80 23.58 5.56
C ALA A 165 -8.24 23.85 5.11
N ARG A 166 -8.77 23.08 4.15
CA ARG A 166 -10.18 23.21 3.72
C ARG A 166 -11.18 22.83 4.81
N ALA A 167 -10.81 21.88 5.65
CA ALA A 167 -11.61 21.48 6.80
C ALA A 167 -11.48 22.44 7.99
N ASN A 168 -10.65 23.50 7.93
CA ASN A 168 -10.40 24.38 9.08
C ASN A 168 -10.01 23.60 10.34
N VAL A 169 -9.10 22.62 10.18
CA VAL A 169 -8.48 21.90 11.29
C VAL A 169 -7.73 22.88 12.19
N ASP A 170 -7.82 22.71 13.52
CA ASP A 170 -7.03 23.48 14.49
C ASP A 170 -5.61 22.91 14.61
N TRP A 171 -5.54 21.58 14.75
CA TRP A 171 -4.31 20.81 14.91
C TRP A 171 -4.24 19.63 13.96
N ALA A 172 -3.15 19.51 13.22
CA ALA A 172 -2.89 18.37 12.35
C ALA A 172 -1.72 17.53 12.87
N VAL A 173 -1.94 16.22 13.01
CA VAL A 173 -0.93 15.24 13.43
C VAL A 173 -0.37 14.55 12.19
N PHE A 174 0.93 14.70 11.95
CA PHE A 174 1.63 14.09 10.82
C PHE A 174 2.59 13.01 11.31
N GLU A 175 2.29 11.75 10.96
CA GLU A 175 3.23 10.64 11.07
C GLU A 175 4.31 10.76 9.99
N VAL A 176 5.57 10.69 10.43
CA VAL A 176 6.74 10.60 9.54
C VAL A 176 6.74 9.26 8.82
N GLY A 177 6.94 9.27 7.50
CA GLY A 177 7.00 8.05 6.70
C GLY A 177 8.31 7.29 6.92
N LEU A 178 9.45 7.94 6.65
CA LEU A 178 10.77 7.35 6.82
C LEU A 178 11.79 8.37 7.33
N GLY A 179 12.60 7.95 8.30
CA GLY A 179 13.65 8.80 8.86
C GLY A 179 13.09 9.98 9.64
N GLY A 180 13.56 11.19 9.32
CA GLY A 180 13.04 12.47 9.77
C GLY A 180 13.62 13.66 9.00
N GLN A 181 14.91 13.62 8.65
CA GLN A 181 15.59 14.77 8.02
C GLN A 181 15.00 15.18 6.68
N PHE A 182 14.77 14.22 5.79
CA PHE A 182 14.29 14.47 4.42
C PHE A 182 12.85 14.02 4.17
N ASP A 183 12.13 13.62 5.22
CA ASP A 183 10.73 13.19 5.11
C ASP A 183 9.84 14.34 4.65
N ALA A 184 8.85 14.05 3.79
CA ALA A 184 7.97 15.08 3.23
C ALA A 184 7.21 15.87 4.32
N THR A 185 6.89 15.26 5.46
CA THR A 185 6.23 15.92 6.59
C THR A 185 7.13 16.93 7.31
N ASN A 186 8.45 16.88 7.08
CA ASN A 186 9.44 17.81 7.62
C ASN A 186 9.61 19.08 6.77
N ALA A 187 8.77 19.29 5.75
CA ALA A 187 8.88 20.41 4.82
C ALA A 187 8.51 21.79 5.41
N TRP A 188 7.81 21.82 6.55
CA TRP A 188 7.45 23.01 7.32
C TRP A 188 7.81 22.86 8.80
N ASP A 189 7.58 23.91 9.59
CA ASP A 189 7.91 23.90 11.01
C ASP A 189 6.68 23.53 11.84
N SER A 190 6.62 22.29 12.34
CA SER A 190 5.60 21.84 13.31
C SER A 190 5.82 22.43 14.70
N LYS A 191 4.72 22.77 15.40
CA LYS A 191 4.76 23.40 16.73
C LYS A 191 5.25 22.46 17.82
N VAL A 192 5.00 21.17 17.67
CA VAL A 192 5.45 20.12 18.58
C VAL A 192 6.05 18.98 17.77
N ALA A 193 7.15 18.42 18.23
CA ALA A 193 7.73 17.20 17.70
C ALA A 193 7.62 16.07 18.72
N VAL A 194 7.46 14.84 18.24
CA VAL A 194 7.42 13.64 19.06
C VAL A 194 8.35 12.60 18.45
N LEU A 195 9.21 12.00 19.26
CA LEU A 195 10.01 10.83 18.90
C LEU A 195 9.55 9.65 19.75
N THR A 196 8.90 8.68 19.11
CA THR A 196 8.61 7.39 19.72
C THR A 196 9.89 6.54 19.79
N ALA A 197 9.78 5.31 20.32
CA ALA A 197 10.92 4.41 20.50
C ALA A 197 11.77 4.26 19.22
N ILE A 198 13.10 4.42 19.38
CA ILE A 198 14.08 4.31 18.29
C ILE A 198 14.77 2.95 18.37
N HIS A 199 14.61 2.18 17.30
CA HIS A 199 15.20 0.85 17.12
C HIS A 199 15.84 0.73 15.74
N LEU A 200 16.59 -0.35 15.53
CA LEU A 200 17.14 -0.69 14.23
C LEU A 200 16.01 -1.08 13.27
N ASP A 201 15.85 -0.28 12.22
CA ASP A 201 14.96 -0.55 11.10
C ASP A 201 15.45 0.28 9.90
N HIS A 202 15.17 -0.19 8.68
CA HIS A 202 15.62 0.48 7.44
C HIS A 202 17.13 0.79 7.43
N VAL A 203 17.95 -0.15 7.91
CA VAL A 203 19.40 0.04 8.10
C VAL A 203 20.16 0.39 6.80
N ASP A 204 19.63 -0.06 5.66
CA ASP A 204 20.15 0.26 4.33
C ASP A 204 20.00 1.74 3.96
N VAL A 205 19.14 2.49 4.66
CA VAL A 205 18.81 3.90 4.37
C VAL A 205 19.25 4.83 5.50
N LEU A 206 18.98 4.47 6.76
CA LEU A 206 19.14 5.36 7.91
C LEU A 206 20.45 5.15 8.69
N GLY A 207 21.20 4.08 8.38
CA GLY A 207 22.42 3.71 9.09
C GLY A 207 22.29 2.42 9.89
N ASN A 208 23.42 1.90 10.35
CA ASN A 208 23.53 0.59 10.99
C ASN A 208 23.56 0.66 12.52
N THR A 209 23.43 1.86 13.10
CA THR A 209 23.46 2.07 14.55
C THR A 209 22.25 2.87 15.04
N LEU A 210 21.87 2.67 16.30
CA LEU A 210 20.80 3.45 16.93
C LEU A 210 21.11 4.96 16.91
N CYS A 211 22.37 5.34 17.09
CA CYS A 211 22.81 6.73 17.06
C CYS A 211 22.69 7.37 15.67
N GLU A 212 23.01 6.66 14.59
CA GLU A 212 22.81 7.17 13.22
C GLU A 212 21.32 7.37 12.92
N ILE A 213 20.49 6.39 13.27
CA ILE A 213 19.04 6.46 13.10
C ILE A 213 18.45 7.61 13.94
N ALA A 214 18.89 7.77 15.19
CA ALA A 214 18.45 8.86 16.05
C ALA A 214 18.92 10.24 15.54
N ALA A 215 20.13 10.32 14.99
CA ALA A 215 20.66 11.55 14.41
C ALA A 215 19.85 12.00 13.18
N ASP A 216 19.38 11.07 12.34
CA ASP A 216 18.46 11.41 11.25
C ASP A 216 17.10 11.86 11.81
N LYS A 217 16.50 11.08 12.72
CA LYS A 217 15.15 11.32 13.24
C LYS A 217 15.01 12.63 14.02
N VAL A 218 16.03 13.06 14.76
CA VAL A 218 15.97 14.30 15.56
C VAL A 218 15.88 15.58 14.71
N HIS A 219 16.07 15.50 13.38
CA HIS A 219 15.88 16.64 12.48
C HIS A 219 14.43 17.14 12.39
N ILE A 220 13.46 16.43 12.96
CA ILE A 220 12.10 16.95 13.12
C ILE A 220 12.00 17.99 14.25
N ALA A 221 13.01 18.11 15.11
CA ALA A 221 13.07 19.12 16.16
C ALA A 221 13.11 20.54 15.57
N ARG A 222 12.57 21.51 16.32
CA ARG A 222 12.52 22.92 15.93
C ARG A 222 12.98 23.82 17.07
N SER A 223 13.70 24.88 16.71
CA SER A 223 14.21 25.85 17.66
C SER A 223 13.07 26.52 18.44
N GLY A 224 13.22 26.62 19.76
CA GLY A 224 12.23 27.18 20.68
C GLY A 224 10.96 26.34 20.87
N ARG A 225 10.91 25.11 20.32
CA ARG A 225 9.74 24.25 20.36
C ARG A 225 10.03 22.93 21.09
N PRO A 226 9.02 22.31 21.72
CA PRO A 226 9.23 21.08 22.44
C PRO A 226 9.39 19.88 21.49
N LEU A 227 10.29 18.98 21.87
CA LEU A 227 10.38 17.62 21.35
C LEU A 227 10.12 16.66 22.51
N PHE A 228 9.08 15.85 22.40
CA PHE A 228 8.72 14.84 23.39
C PHE A 228 9.31 13.48 23.02
N THR A 229 9.83 12.75 24.01
CA THR A 229 10.26 11.35 23.87
C THR A 229 9.99 10.59 25.15
N GLY A 230 9.80 9.26 25.07
CA GLY A 230 9.66 8.40 26.24
C GLY A 230 10.99 8.21 26.99
N SER A 231 10.91 7.99 28.31
CA SER A 231 12.03 7.66 29.18
C SER A 231 12.67 6.29 28.89
N GLY A 232 11.94 5.39 28.22
CA GLY A 232 12.36 4.03 27.87
C GLY A 232 13.33 3.94 26.69
N GLN A 233 13.70 5.07 26.08
CA GLN A 233 14.76 5.11 25.08
C GLN A 233 16.10 4.61 25.66
N VAL A 234 16.91 3.98 24.82
CA VAL A 234 18.25 3.54 25.23
C VAL A 234 19.09 4.76 25.66
N ALA A 235 19.88 4.63 26.72
CA ALA A 235 20.61 5.74 27.33
C ALA A 235 21.53 6.51 26.36
N GLU A 236 22.13 5.84 25.37
CA GLU A 236 22.93 6.50 24.33
C GLU A 236 22.09 7.36 23.38
N VAL A 237 20.88 6.92 23.06
CA VAL A 237 19.91 7.67 22.26
C VAL A 237 19.45 8.90 23.03
N LEU A 238 19.09 8.78 24.30
CA LEU A 238 18.70 9.94 25.14
C LEU A 238 19.80 11.00 25.18
N LYS A 239 21.05 10.61 25.43
CA LYS A 239 22.20 11.52 25.42
C LYS A 239 22.39 12.22 24.07
N LEU A 240 22.18 11.48 22.97
CA LEU A 240 22.22 12.06 21.63
C LEU A 240 21.10 13.08 21.45
N LEU A 241 19.86 12.73 21.81
CA LEU A 241 18.72 13.63 21.70
C LEU A 241 18.91 14.91 22.53
N GLU A 242 19.43 14.80 23.76
CA GLU A 242 19.79 15.94 24.61
C GLU A 242 20.78 16.87 23.90
N ARG A 243 21.88 16.32 23.38
CA ARG A 243 22.91 17.07 22.66
C ARG A 243 22.34 17.74 21.40
N GLU A 244 21.65 16.98 20.58
CA GLU A 244 21.13 17.43 19.28
C GLU A 244 20.00 18.46 19.44
N CYS A 245 19.16 18.33 20.47
CA CYS A 245 18.16 19.35 20.82
C CYS A 245 18.82 20.63 21.31
N ALA A 246 19.84 20.53 22.19
CA ALA A 246 20.59 21.69 22.66
C ALA A 246 21.26 22.46 21.50
N LEU A 247 21.87 21.75 20.54
CA LEU A 247 22.49 22.35 19.35
C LEU A 247 21.47 23.07 18.44
N ARG A 248 20.24 22.56 18.36
CA ARG A 248 19.14 23.15 17.57
C ARG A 248 18.32 24.20 18.33
N GLY A 249 18.56 24.36 19.63
CA GLY A 249 17.75 25.17 20.53
C GLY A 249 16.33 24.64 20.72
N ALA A 250 16.10 23.33 20.53
CA ALA A 250 14.83 22.68 20.82
C ALA A 250 14.74 22.30 22.30
N VAL A 251 13.52 22.25 22.86
CA VAL A 251 13.30 21.89 24.27
C VAL A 251 12.97 20.41 24.36
N LEU A 252 13.92 19.59 24.81
CA LEU A 252 13.67 18.18 25.03
C LEU A 252 12.78 17.96 26.27
N GLN A 253 11.70 17.20 26.11
CA GLN A 253 10.78 16.77 27.15
C GLN A 253 10.82 15.24 27.22
N VAL A 254 11.36 14.69 28.30
CA VAL A 254 11.37 13.24 28.55
C VAL A 254 10.15 12.89 29.39
N VAL A 255 9.34 11.96 28.89
CA VAL A 255 8.07 11.56 29.51
C VAL A 255 8.24 10.21 30.18
N ASP A 256 7.89 10.13 31.46
CA ASP A 256 7.85 8.88 32.20
C ASP A 256 6.68 8.00 31.70
N GLU A 257 6.92 6.70 31.56
CA GLU A 257 6.03 5.76 30.87
C GLU A 257 4.99 5.09 31.80
N GLU A 258 4.75 5.66 32.98
CA GLU A 258 3.84 5.07 33.97
C GLU A 258 2.39 5.49 33.74
N MET A 259 1.54 4.49 33.51
CA MET A 259 0.08 4.59 33.58
C MET A 259 -0.44 3.42 34.42
N ASP A 260 -0.32 3.54 35.75
CA ASP A 260 -0.66 2.49 36.74
C ASP A 260 -2.08 1.94 36.55
N ASP A 261 -3.01 2.81 36.18
CA ASP A 261 -4.42 2.50 35.95
C ASP A 261 -4.70 1.64 34.70
N MET A 262 -3.66 1.26 33.95
CA MET A 262 -3.74 0.47 32.72
C MET A 262 -2.82 -0.76 32.75
N ALA A 263 -2.61 -1.35 33.92
CA ALA A 263 -1.73 -2.50 34.11
C ALA A 263 -1.96 -3.66 33.10
N ASP A 264 -3.21 -3.87 32.68
CA ASP A 264 -3.63 -4.95 31.76
C ASP A 264 -3.36 -4.66 30.28
N GLN A 265 -2.94 -3.44 29.91
CA GLN A 265 -2.61 -3.08 28.54
C GLN A 265 -1.17 -3.47 28.16
N PRO A 266 -0.89 -3.75 26.88
CA PRO A 266 0.47 -4.01 26.38
C PRO A 266 1.45 -2.92 26.80
N VAL A 267 2.67 -3.30 27.18
CA VAL A 267 3.66 -2.34 27.74
C VAL A 267 3.91 -1.21 26.75
N THR A 268 4.14 -1.55 25.48
CA THR A 268 4.38 -0.56 24.43
C THR A 268 3.18 0.34 24.16
N PHE A 269 1.95 -0.15 24.39
CA PHE A 269 0.77 0.70 24.28
C PHE A 269 0.75 1.74 25.41
N ARG A 270 1.08 1.35 26.65
CA ARG A 270 1.16 2.28 27.79
C ARG A 270 2.22 3.37 27.59
N GLU A 271 3.40 2.99 27.09
CA GLU A 271 4.48 3.93 26.77
C GLU A 271 4.01 4.97 25.72
N ASN A 272 3.39 4.49 24.64
CA ASN A 272 2.84 5.36 23.60
C ASN A 272 1.69 6.24 24.13
N ALA A 273 0.82 5.71 25.01
CA ALA A 273 -0.27 6.46 25.61
C ALA A 273 0.23 7.56 26.55
N ALA A 274 1.20 7.27 27.42
CA ALA A 274 1.82 8.26 28.29
C ALA A 274 2.41 9.41 27.47
N LEU A 275 3.12 9.09 26.38
CA LEU A 275 3.69 10.06 25.46
C LEU A 275 2.61 10.91 24.78
N SER A 276 1.56 10.30 24.24
CA SER A 276 0.44 11.02 23.62
C SER A 276 -0.31 11.92 24.61
N VAL A 277 -0.51 11.47 25.86
CA VAL A 277 -1.17 12.25 26.92
C VAL A 277 -0.34 13.47 27.31
N ALA A 278 0.98 13.31 27.47
CA ALA A 278 1.87 14.42 27.78
C ALA A 278 1.84 15.50 26.68
N VAL A 279 1.87 15.08 25.41
CA VAL A 279 1.78 15.99 24.25
C VAL A 279 0.42 16.67 24.18
N ALA A 280 -0.68 15.93 24.36
CA ALA A 280 -2.03 16.47 24.35
C ALA A 280 -2.23 17.52 25.45
N ARG A 281 -1.79 17.23 26.68
CA ARG A 281 -1.84 18.17 27.81
C ARG A 281 -1.04 19.44 27.53
N HIS A 282 0.18 19.32 27.00
CA HIS A 282 0.97 20.48 26.61
C HIS A 282 0.23 21.41 25.63
N ILE A 283 -0.44 20.83 24.62
CA ILE A 283 -1.20 21.58 23.61
C ILE A 283 -2.44 22.23 24.23
N VAL A 284 -3.20 21.47 25.03
CA VAL A 284 -4.44 21.91 25.68
C VAL A 284 -4.17 23.05 26.67
N ASP A 285 -3.15 22.90 27.51
CA ASP A 285 -2.73 23.91 28.49
C ASP A 285 -2.27 25.19 27.78
N GLY A 286 -1.53 25.05 26.68
CA GLY A 286 -1.09 26.17 25.85
C GLY A 286 -2.23 26.96 25.19
N ARG A 287 -3.45 26.42 25.16
CA ARG A 287 -4.67 27.08 24.68
C ARG A 287 -5.59 27.53 25.81
N GLY A 288 -5.21 27.34 27.08
CA GLY A 288 -6.06 27.64 28.24
C GLY A 288 -7.32 26.77 28.30
N MET A 289 -7.25 25.57 27.73
CA MET A 289 -8.33 24.58 27.72
C MET A 289 -8.05 23.52 28.81
N ALA A 290 -8.96 22.57 29.00
CA ALA A 290 -8.79 21.48 29.95
C ALA A 290 -9.06 20.13 29.28
N LEU A 291 -8.25 19.12 29.64
CA LEU A 291 -8.44 17.72 29.25
C LEU A 291 -8.49 16.88 30.53
N PRO A 292 -9.69 16.67 31.10
CA PRO A 292 -9.85 15.95 32.37
C PRO A 292 -9.39 14.50 32.29
N ASP A 293 -8.86 13.96 33.39
CA ASP A 293 -8.33 12.60 33.45
C ASP A 293 -9.35 11.52 33.09
N GLU A 294 -10.63 11.74 33.41
CA GLU A 294 -11.73 10.84 33.01
C GLU A 294 -11.85 10.76 31.48
N ARG A 295 -11.70 11.89 30.77
CA ARG A 295 -11.72 11.93 29.30
C ARG A 295 -10.49 11.26 28.70
N VAL A 296 -9.32 11.48 29.30
CA VAL A 296 -8.09 10.80 28.89
C VAL A 296 -8.28 9.28 29.01
N ARG A 297 -8.78 8.82 30.15
CA ARG A 297 -9.02 7.39 30.41
C ARG A 297 -10.00 6.79 29.41
N ASP A 298 -11.11 7.47 29.16
CA ASP A 298 -12.14 7.03 28.21
C ASP A 298 -11.57 6.87 26.79
N VAL A 299 -10.83 7.86 26.30
CA VAL A 299 -10.18 7.79 24.98
C VAL A 299 -9.20 6.64 24.91
N VAL A 300 -8.28 6.52 25.87
CA VAL A 300 -7.20 5.54 25.81
C VAL A 300 -7.73 4.10 25.91
N LEU A 301 -8.73 3.84 26.77
CA LEU A 301 -9.27 2.49 26.96
C LEU A 301 -10.20 2.03 25.82
N ASN A 302 -10.88 2.95 25.15
CA ASN A 302 -11.87 2.62 24.12
C ASN A 302 -11.35 2.80 22.69
N LEU A 303 -10.08 3.19 22.51
CA LEU A 303 -9.50 3.39 21.18
C LEU A 303 -9.32 2.05 20.46
N ALA A 304 -9.97 1.92 19.29
CA ALA A 304 -9.69 0.84 18.36
C ALA A 304 -8.46 1.19 17.50
N LEU A 305 -7.47 0.30 17.47
CA LEU A 305 -6.27 0.44 16.62
C LEU A 305 -6.17 -0.76 15.68
N PRO A 306 -6.77 -0.67 14.47
CA PRO A 306 -6.66 -1.72 13.46
C PRO A 306 -5.23 -2.18 13.24
N GLY A 307 -4.99 -3.48 13.38
CA GLY A 307 -3.67 -4.10 13.19
C GLY A 307 -2.57 -3.70 14.18
N ARG A 308 -2.89 -3.11 15.33
CA ARG A 308 -1.95 -2.84 16.44
C ARG A 308 -2.46 -3.51 17.70
N PHE A 309 -1.87 -4.65 18.04
CA PHE A 309 -2.36 -5.53 19.10
C PHE A 309 -3.89 -5.71 19.06
N GLU A 310 -4.43 -5.88 17.84
CA GLU A 310 -5.87 -5.93 17.63
C GLU A 310 -6.41 -7.29 18.07
N VAL A 311 -7.17 -7.29 19.17
CA VAL A 311 -7.80 -8.49 19.71
C VAL A 311 -9.09 -8.76 18.95
N VAL A 312 -9.04 -9.65 17.96
CA VAL A 312 -10.24 -10.12 17.22
C VAL A 312 -11.10 -11.00 18.11
N ARG A 313 -10.44 -11.86 18.88
CA ARG A 313 -11.01 -12.71 19.94
C ARG A 313 -9.88 -13.15 20.86
N LYS A 314 -10.19 -13.72 22.02
CA LYS A 314 -9.18 -14.14 23.02
C LYS A 314 -8.04 -15.01 22.47
N THR A 315 -8.29 -15.77 21.41
CA THR A 315 -7.31 -16.67 20.78
C THR A 315 -6.76 -16.15 19.44
N LEU A 316 -7.07 -14.93 19.02
CA LEU A 316 -6.62 -14.38 17.74
C LEU A 316 -6.27 -12.89 17.85
N ILE A 317 -5.00 -12.58 17.69
CA ILE A 317 -4.46 -11.21 17.73
C ILE A 317 -3.82 -10.87 16.39
N LEU A 318 -4.07 -9.66 15.88
CA LEU A 318 -3.43 -9.12 14.68
C LEU A 318 -2.49 -8.00 15.06
N ASP A 319 -1.23 -8.06 14.61
CA ASP A 319 -0.25 -7.04 14.95
C ASP A 319 0.72 -6.73 13.80
N GLY A 320 0.93 -5.44 13.55
CA GLY A 320 1.80 -4.95 12.48
C GLY A 320 3.30 -4.97 12.77
N ALA A 321 3.77 -5.65 13.82
CA ALA A 321 5.18 -5.82 14.14
C ALA A 321 5.93 -6.44 12.95
N HIS A 322 6.99 -5.75 12.50
CA HIS A 322 7.73 -6.09 11.28
C HIS A 322 9.24 -5.86 11.42
N ASN A 323 9.74 -5.69 12.65
CA ASN A 323 11.16 -5.67 12.98
C ASN A 323 11.42 -6.46 14.28
N PRO A 324 12.65 -6.92 14.54
CA PRO A 324 12.93 -7.80 15.67
C PRO A 324 12.56 -7.20 17.04
N ASP A 325 12.74 -5.89 17.22
CA ASP A 325 12.39 -5.19 18.47
C ASP A 325 10.88 -5.15 18.71
N ALA A 326 10.09 -4.80 17.69
CA ALA A 326 8.63 -4.82 17.76
C ALA A 326 8.11 -6.23 18.08
N VAL A 327 8.71 -7.27 17.47
CA VAL A 327 8.33 -8.66 17.73
C VAL A 327 8.70 -9.09 19.15
N ARG A 328 9.86 -8.68 19.68
CA ARG A 328 10.21 -8.93 21.08
C ARG A 328 9.23 -8.27 22.05
N ALA A 329 8.80 -7.04 21.76
CA ALA A 329 7.78 -6.37 22.54
C ALA A 329 6.45 -7.15 22.51
N LEU A 330 5.97 -7.48 21.31
CA LEU A 330 4.77 -8.30 21.11
C LEU A 330 4.85 -9.63 21.86
N VAL A 331 5.99 -10.33 21.80
CA VAL A 331 6.18 -11.61 22.49
C VAL A 331 6.08 -11.45 24.01
N ARG A 332 6.62 -10.37 24.59
CA ARG A 332 6.48 -10.09 26.03
C ARG A 332 5.01 -9.92 26.41
N ASP A 333 4.26 -9.17 25.62
CA ASP A 333 2.84 -8.92 25.87
C ASP A 333 1.99 -10.20 25.70
N LEU A 334 2.26 -10.99 24.66
CA LEU A 334 1.57 -12.27 24.40
C LEU A 334 1.89 -13.35 25.45
N GLN A 335 3.10 -13.35 26.02
CA GLN A 335 3.53 -14.32 27.02
C GLN A 335 2.72 -14.20 28.32
N VAL A 336 2.19 -13.02 28.64
CA VAL A 336 1.28 -12.82 29.79
C VAL A 336 -0.06 -13.53 29.58
N LEU A 337 -0.48 -13.68 28.31
CA LEU A 337 -1.78 -14.24 27.94
C LEU A 337 -1.75 -15.76 27.74
N SER A 338 -0.64 -16.32 27.24
CA SER A 338 -0.45 -17.76 27.03
C SER A 338 1.02 -18.12 26.87
N ASP A 339 1.41 -19.30 27.39
CA ASP A 339 2.77 -19.85 27.27
C ASP A 339 3.18 -20.17 25.83
N LYS A 340 2.19 -20.47 24.98
CA LYS A 340 2.41 -20.95 23.61
C LYS A 340 1.43 -20.35 22.61
N TRP A 341 1.98 -19.98 21.46
CA TRP A 341 1.27 -19.32 20.36
C TRP A 341 1.61 -19.94 19.00
N ARG A 342 0.62 -20.01 18.11
CA ARG A 342 0.82 -20.15 16.67
C ARG A 342 1.08 -18.76 16.09
N PHE A 343 2.11 -18.60 15.28
CA PHE A 343 2.37 -17.35 14.57
C PHE A 343 2.12 -17.51 13.08
N VAL A 344 1.35 -16.62 12.46
CA VAL A 344 1.19 -16.52 11.01
C VAL A 344 2.03 -15.35 10.54
N VAL A 345 3.07 -15.62 9.75
CA VAL A 345 4.15 -14.66 9.49
C VAL A 345 4.37 -14.49 8.00
N GLY A 346 4.37 -13.22 7.57
CA GLY A 346 4.74 -12.80 6.22
C GLY A 346 5.45 -11.46 6.29
N VAL A 347 6.67 -11.41 5.75
CA VAL A 347 7.59 -10.28 5.91
C VAL A 347 7.87 -9.63 4.55
N ASN A 348 8.03 -8.31 4.55
CA ASN A 348 8.44 -7.56 3.36
C ASN A 348 9.97 -7.43 3.27
N LYS A 349 10.50 -7.33 2.04
CA LYS A 349 11.89 -6.98 1.75
C LYS A 349 12.24 -5.64 2.40
N GLY A 350 13.46 -5.55 2.92
CA GLY A 350 13.95 -4.38 3.66
C GLY A 350 13.85 -4.50 5.18
N HIS A 351 13.25 -5.59 5.69
CA HIS A 351 13.23 -5.90 7.13
C HIS A 351 14.01 -7.17 7.46
N ASP A 352 14.48 -7.28 8.71
CA ASP A 352 15.22 -8.45 9.20
C ASP A 352 14.28 -9.64 9.48
N ALA A 353 13.94 -10.36 8.40
CA ALA A 353 13.08 -11.54 8.48
C ALA A 353 13.66 -12.64 9.39
N ARG A 354 14.98 -12.81 9.45
CA ARG A 354 15.62 -13.80 10.32
C ARG A 354 15.47 -13.40 11.79
N GLY A 355 15.74 -12.13 12.12
CA GLY A 355 15.58 -11.61 13.48
C GLY A 355 14.13 -11.62 13.96
N ILE A 356 13.17 -11.36 13.07
CA ILE A 356 11.73 -11.51 13.35
C ILE A 356 11.41 -12.96 13.74
N LEU A 357 11.79 -13.94 12.92
CA LEU A 357 11.54 -15.35 13.20
C LEU A 357 12.24 -15.82 14.48
N GLN A 358 13.47 -15.37 14.71
CA GLN A 358 14.22 -15.67 15.93
C GLN A 358 13.52 -15.14 17.18
N ALA A 359 12.97 -13.92 17.13
CA ALA A 359 12.30 -13.28 18.26
C ALA A 359 11.02 -14.01 18.71
N LEU A 360 10.38 -14.79 17.82
CA LEU A 360 9.18 -15.59 18.14
C LEU A 360 9.47 -16.86 18.94
N SER A 361 10.71 -17.36 18.86
CA SER A 361 11.12 -18.66 19.45
C SER A 361 10.70 -18.91 20.90
N PRO A 362 10.73 -17.93 21.83
CA PRO A 362 10.42 -18.18 23.25
C PRO A 362 9.03 -18.79 23.48
N ILE A 363 8.01 -18.34 22.75
CA ILE A 363 6.62 -18.75 22.94
C ILE A 363 6.00 -19.41 21.69
N ALA A 364 6.78 -19.61 20.62
CA ALA A 364 6.28 -20.30 19.44
C ALA A 364 5.98 -21.78 19.76
N ALA A 365 4.75 -22.20 19.47
CA ALA A 365 4.38 -23.61 19.30
C ALA A 365 4.49 -24.04 17.84
N GLU A 366 4.12 -23.15 16.93
CA GLU A 366 4.16 -23.35 15.48
C GLU A 366 4.31 -21.99 14.80
N VAL A 367 5.05 -21.93 13.70
CA VAL A 367 5.10 -20.76 12.81
C VAL A 367 4.60 -21.18 11.42
N VAL A 368 3.61 -20.44 10.93
CA VAL A 368 2.97 -20.59 9.62
C VAL A 368 3.53 -19.51 8.72
N LEU A 369 4.46 -19.87 7.84
CA LEU A 369 5.02 -18.94 6.87
C LEU A 369 4.08 -18.77 5.70
N THR A 370 3.78 -17.53 5.36
CA THR A 370 2.93 -17.15 4.24
C THR A 370 3.41 -15.83 3.63
N GLN A 371 2.70 -15.31 2.62
CA GLN A 371 3.04 -14.06 1.94
C GLN A 371 1.77 -13.29 1.57
N SER A 372 1.83 -11.96 1.61
CA SER A 372 0.78 -11.09 1.08
C SER A 372 0.97 -10.89 -0.44
N ALA A 373 0.02 -10.23 -1.09
CA ALA A 373 0.11 -9.84 -2.50
C ALA A 373 1.00 -8.61 -2.75
N HIS A 374 1.63 -8.06 -1.70
CA HIS A 374 2.42 -6.84 -1.80
C HIS A 374 3.71 -7.08 -2.62
N PRO A 375 4.15 -6.16 -3.50
CA PRO A 375 5.34 -6.36 -4.36
C PRO A 375 6.65 -6.62 -3.59
N LYS A 376 6.76 -6.10 -2.36
CA LYS A 376 7.89 -6.37 -1.48
C LYS A 376 7.75 -7.64 -0.64
N ALA A 377 6.65 -8.38 -0.70
CA ALA A 377 6.51 -9.60 0.10
C ALA A 377 7.66 -10.58 -0.22
N ILE A 378 8.31 -11.11 0.82
CA ILE A 378 9.32 -12.16 0.67
C ILE A 378 8.58 -13.47 0.40
N SER A 379 9.08 -14.24 -0.57
CA SER A 379 8.44 -15.50 -0.91
C SER A 379 8.48 -16.51 0.24
N VAL A 380 7.47 -17.37 0.35
CA VAL A 380 7.43 -18.42 1.39
C VAL A 380 8.68 -19.31 1.36
N ALA A 381 9.18 -19.63 0.16
CA ALA A 381 10.41 -20.40 -0.02
C ALA A 381 11.65 -19.67 0.54
N SER A 382 11.76 -18.36 0.31
CA SER A 382 12.84 -17.54 0.84
C SER A 382 12.71 -17.31 2.35
N LEU A 383 11.49 -17.19 2.90
CA LEU A 383 11.31 -17.14 4.36
C LEU A 383 11.74 -18.45 5.01
N ARG A 384 11.42 -19.59 4.37
CA ARG A 384 11.77 -20.92 4.89
C ARG A 384 13.29 -21.11 5.03
N SER A 385 14.09 -20.55 4.14
CA SER A 385 15.56 -20.64 4.24
C SER A 385 16.17 -19.77 5.35
N LEU A 386 15.40 -18.85 5.92
CA LEU A 386 15.80 -17.95 7.02
C LEU A 386 15.35 -18.44 8.40
N VAL A 387 14.64 -19.56 8.45
CA VAL A 387 14.11 -20.14 9.70
C VAL A 387 15.26 -20.58 10.61
N PRO A 388 15.30 -20.10 11.87
CA PRO A 388 16.26 -20.58 12.86
C PRO A 388 16.09 -22.07 13.19
N GLU A 389 17.18 -22.73 13.58
CA GLU A 389 17.12 -24.12 14.04
C GLU A 389 16.18 -24.28 15.25
N GLY A 390 15.40 -25.36 15.26
CA GLY A 390 14.49 -25.71 16.36
C GLY A 390 13.09 -25.08 16.29
N LEU A 391 12.83 -24.15 15.35
CA LEU A 391 11.50 -23.59 15.17
C LEU A 391 10.59 -24.55 14.37
N CYS A 392 9.43 -24.92 14.93
CA CYS A 392 8.45 -25.74 14.23
C CYS A 392 7.74 -24.89 13.17
N VAL A 393 7.95 -25.19 11.89
CA VAL A 393 7.44 -24.38 10.77
C VAL A 393 6.60 -25.19 9.81
N ARG A 394 5.44 -24.63 9.44
CA ARG A 394 4.66 -25.03 8.25
C ARG A 394 4.60 -23.89 7.24
N CYS A 395 4.44 -24.23 5.97
CA CYS A 395 4.28 -23.25 4.89
C CYS A 395 2.82 -23.26 4.43
N GLU A 396 2.20 -22.08 4.34
CA GLU A 396 0.84 -21.91 3.85
C GLU A 396 0.82 -20.94 2.66
N THR A 397 0.30 -21.43 1.54
CA THR A 397 0.23 -20.71 0.26
C THR A 397 -1.20 -20.61 -0.28
N GLY A 398 -2.17 -21.27 0.35
CA GLY A 398 -3.58 -21.30 0.00
C GLY A 398 -4.44 -20.18 0.60
N GLY A 399 -3.83 -19.16 1.21
CA GLY A 399 -4.54 -18.05 1.85
C GLY A 399 -4.67 -18.19 3.37
N LEU A 400 -5.52 -17.36 3.98
CA LEU A 400 -5.67 -17.27 5.43
C LEU A 400 -7.03 -17.77 5.94
N ASP A 401 -7.82 -18.46 5.12
CA ASP A 401 -9.20 -18.87 5.45
C ASP A 401 -9.28 -19.70 6.74
N PHE A 402 -8.21 -20.43 7.09
CA PHE A 402 -8.11 -21.17 8.35
C PHE A 402 -8.19 -20.28 9.60
N LEU A 403 -8.02 -18.95 9.48
CA LEU A 403 -8.22 -18.00 10.58
C LEU A 403 -9.69 -17.85 10.96
N THR A 404 -10.62 -18.12 10.04
CA THR A 404 -12.07 -18.02 10.30
C THR A 404 -12.52 -19.08 11.31
N GLU A 405 -11.89 -20.26 11.28
CA GLU A 405 -12.15 -21.35 12.21
C GLU A 405 -11.72 -21.00 13.64
N VAL A 406 -12.57 -21.29 14.63
CA VAL A 406 -12.24 -21.06 16.03
C VAL A 406 -11.25 -22.13 16.50
N SER A 407 -9.98 -21.74 16.64
CA SER A 407 -8.93 -22.58 17.21
C SER A 407 -8.81 -22.37 18.72
N GLN A 408 -8.62 -23.48 19.46
CA GLN A 408 -8.22 -23.44 20.87
C GLN A 408 -6.75 -23.01 21.03
N GLN A 409 -5.93 -23.15 19.99
CA GLN A 409 -4.55 -22.70 20.00
C GLN A 409 -4.51 -21.18 19.74
N PRO A 410 -4.00 -20.37 20.68
CA PRO A 410 -3.83 -18.93 20.48
C PRO A 410 -2.98 -18.67 19.24
N THR A 411 -3.46 -17.78 18.36
CA THR A 411 -2.86 -17.47 17.08
C THR A 411 -2.60 -15.97 16.97
N CYS A 412 -1.42 -15.59 16.48
CA CYS A 412 -1.08 -14.20 16.20
C CYS A 412 -0.64 -14.04 14.74
N VAL A 413 -1.19 -13.05 14.03
CA VAL A 413 -0.79 -12.71 12.66
C VAL A 413 0.10 -11.47 12.68
N LEU A 414 1.32 -11.57 12.11
CA LEU A 414 2.29 -10.48 12.11
C LEU A 414 3.30 -10.51 10.94
N GLY A 415 4.24 -9.57 10.95
CA GLY A 415 5.36 -9.49 10.02
C GLY A 415 5.20 -8.43 8.94
N SER A 416 3.96 -8.03 8.64
CA SER A 416 3.66 -6.87 7.80
C SER A 416 2.21 -6.42 7.97
N LEU A 417 1.97 -5.11 7.87
CA LEU A 417 0.61 -4.56 7.84
C LEU A 417 -0.22 -5.08 6.65
N HIS A 418 0.42 -5.40 5.53
CA HIS A 418 -0.26 -5.98 4.37
C HIS A 418 -0.80 -7.40 4.64
N LEU A 419 -0.06 -8.21 5.40
CA LEU A 419 -0.57 -9.51 5.83
C LEU A 419 -1.69 -9.35 6.85
N VAL A 420 -1.57 -8.38 7.76
CA VAL A 420 -2.62 -8.04 8.72
C VAL A 420 -3.89 -7.58 8.01
N ALA A 421 -3.79 -6.72 6.99
CA ALA A 421 -4.93 -6.30 6.17
C ALA A 421 -5.62 -7.50 5.51
N LEU A 422 -4.85 -8.44 4.93
CA LEU A 422 -5.41 -9.68 4.37
C LEU A 422 -6.13 -10.52 5.44
N ALA A 423 -5.57 -10.63 6.65
CA ALA A 423 -6.23 -11.33 7.74
C ALA A 423 -7.54 -10.65 8.16
N ARG A 424 -7.56 -9.32 8.23
CA ARG A 424 -8.77 -8.54 8.53
C ARG A 424 -9.86 -8.76 7.48
N GLU A 425 -9.51 -8.80 6.19
CA GLU A 425 -10.42 -9.08 5.08
C GLU A 425 -11.04 -10.48 5.19
N VAL A 426 -10.21 -11.50 5.44
CA VAL A 426 -10.67 -12.88 5.60
C VAL A 426 -11.59 -13.04 6.82
N LEU A 427 -11.36 -12.26 7.87
CA LEU A 427 -12.15 -12.26 9.10
C LEU A 427 -13.38 -11.34 9.05
N ASP A 428 -13.63 -10.68 7.92
CA ASP A 428 -14.73 -9.72 7.72
C ASP A 428 -14.78 -8.63 8.81
N LEU A 429 -13.61 -8.13 9.21
CA LEU A 429 -13.52 -7.08 10.23
C LEU A 429 -13.92 -5.71 9.65
N PRO A 430 -14.53 -4.83 10.47
CA PRO A 430 -14.91 -3.49 10.01
C PRO A 430 -13.72 -2.73 9.44
N GLY A 431 -13.87 -2.18 8.24
CA GLY A 431 -12.81 -1.42 7.58
C GLY A 431 -13.31 -0.72 6.32
N GLU A 432 -12.53 0.23 5.83
CA GLU A 432 -12.80 0.93 4.59
C GLU A 432 -12.36 0.09 3.40
N ALA A 433 -13.30 -0.30 2.53
CA ALA A 433 -12.97 -1.05 1.33
C ALA A 433 -13.02 -0.15 0.09
N ASP A 434 -12.00 -0.26 -0.76
CA ASP A 434 -12.07 0.18 -2.15
C ASP A 434 -12.89 -0.83 -2.95
N SER A 435 -14.21 -0.86 -2.71
CA SER A 435 -15.14 -1.63 -3.53
C SER A 435 -15.04 -1.18 -4.99
N PHE A 436 -14.95 -2.13 -5.93
CA PHE A 436 -14.99 -1.84 -7.37
C PHE A 436 -16.33 -1.19 -7.71
N GLY A 437 -16.33 0.12 -7.98
CA GLY A 437 -17.51 0.85 -8.44
C GLY A 437 -17.78 0.62 -9.92
N GLU A 438 -19.05 0.73 -10.33
CA GLU A 438 -19.49 0.69 -11.73
C GLU A 438 -18.81 1.74 -12.63
N ASP A 439 -18.18 2.76 -12.04
CA ASP A 439 -17.51 3.85 -12.75
C ASP A 439 -16.19 3.43 -13.43
N VAL A 440 -15.43 2.48 -12.85
CA VAL A 440 -14.20 1.94 -13.47
C VAL A 440 -14.52 1.15 -14.74
N ILE A 441 -15.74 0.58 -14.80
CA ILE A 441 -16.24 -0.24 -15.90
C ILE A 441 -16.67 0.62 -17.10
N LEU A 442 -17.10 1.87 -16.87
CA LEU A 442 -17.49 2.81 -17.94
C LEU A 442 -16.28 3.47 -18.63
N GLU A 443 -15.10 3.46 -18.01
CA GLU A 443 -13.90 4.12 -18.53
C GLU A 443 -13.23 3.42 -19.70
N SER A 444 -13.21 2.09 -19.70
CA SER A 444 -12.52 1.30 -20.73
C SER A 444 -13.07 1.55 -22.14
N LEU A 445 -14.40 1.66 -22.27
CA LEU A 445 -15.04 1.98 -23.55
C LEU A 445 -14.83 3.45 -23.95
N ARG A 446 -14.83 4.38 -23.00
CA ARG A 446 -14.59 5.80 -23.28
C ARG A 446 -13.14 6.10 -23.70
N CYS A 447 -12.18 5.37 -23.14
CA CYS A 447 -10.78 5.40 -23.59
C CYS A 447 -10.66 4.92 -25.04
N LEU A 448 -11.38 3.86 -25.41
CA LEU A 448 -11.44 3.36 -26.79
C LEU A 448 -12.01 4.42 -27.73
N GLU A 449 -13.13 5.06 -27.40
CA GLU A 449 -13.71 6.14 -28.22
C GLU A 449 -12.72 7.29 -28.45
N ILE A 450 -11.99 7.70 -27.41
CA ILE A 450 -10.99 8.76 -27.50
C ILE A 450 -9.84 8.34 -28.41
N ALA A 451 -9.34 7.11 -28.27
CA ALA A 451 -8.31 6.56 -29.13
C ALA A 451 -8.77 6.49 -30.60
N CYS A 452 -10.00 6.05 -30.86
CA CYS A 452 -10.59 6.06 -32.20
C CYS A 452 -10.62 7.46 -32.81
N ARG A 453 -11.06 8.48 -32.05
CA ARG A 453 -11.03 9.88 -32.50
C ARG A 453 -9.62 10.37 -32.81
N GLN A 454 -8.63 10.02 -31.98
CA GLN A 454 -7.24 10.44 -32.17
C GLN A 454 -6.60 9.79 -33.40
N LEU A 455 -6.96 8.53 -33.67
CA LEU A 455 -6.42 7.74 -34.77
C LEU A 455 -7.20 7.93 -36.08
N GLY A 456 -8.27 8.74 -36.10
CA GLY A 456 -9.14 8.92 -37.27
C GLY A 456 -9.93 7.66 -37.65
N VAL A 457 -10.14 6.77 -36.68
CA VAL A 457 -10.83 5.48 -36.85
C VAL A 457 -12.31 5.68 -36.54
N GLY A 458 -13.19 5.26 -37.45
CA GLY A 458 -14.64 5.36 -37.26
C GLY A 458 -15.08 4.53 -36.06
N TYR A 459 -16.06 5.00 -35.29
CA TYR A 459 -16.65 4.18 -34.23
C TYR A 459 -18.10 4.56 -33.98
N GLU A 460 -18.92 3.60 -33.54
CA GLU A 460 -20.32 3.81 -33.18
C GLU A 460 -20.76 2.87 -32.05
N ALA A 461 -21.65 3.35 -31.17
CA ALA A 461 -22.32 2.48 -30.21
C ALA A 461 -23.40 1.67 -30.95
N VAL A 462 -23.33 0.33 -30.90
CA VAL A 462 -24.25 -0.57 -31.63
C VAL A 462 -25.23 -1.29 -30.72
N SER A 463 -25.27 -0.93 -29.45
CA SER A 463 -26.21 -1.45 -28.45
C SER A 463 -26.96 -0.29 -27.81
N ALA A 464 -28.25 -0.50 -27.49
CA ALA A 464 -29.13 0.53 -26.96
C ALA A 464 -28.69 1.07 -25.59
N ASP A 465 -27.95 0.26 -24.83
CA ASP A 465 -27.38 0.60 -23.52
C ASP A 465 -25.95 1.18 -23.61
N GLY A 466 -25.40 1.34 -24.82
CA GLY A 466 -24.07 1.89 -25.06
C GLY A 466 -22.92 0.94 -24.70
N ASN A 467 -23.23 -0.34 -24.46
CA ASN A 467 -22.27 -1.32 -23.97
C ASN A 467 -21.45 -2.00 -25.07
N VAL A 468 -21.76 -1.77 -26.33
CA VAL A 468 -21.04 -2.32 -27.47
C VAL A 468 -20.63 -1.18 -28.37
N ILE A 469 -19.32 -1.02 -28.57
CA ILE A 469 -18.76 -0.06 -29.51
C ILE A 469 -18.21 -0.81 -30.71
N ARG A 470 -18.72 -0.52 -31.90
CA ARG A 470 -18.11 -0.89 -33.18
C ARG A 470 -17.01 0.11 -33.50
N VAL A 471 -15.85 -0.36 -33.89
CA VAL A 471 -14.71 0.42 -34.37
C VAL A 471 -14.37 -0.03 -35.79
N GLU A 472 -14.33 0.88 -36.74
CA GLU A 472 -14.08 0.62 -38.16
C GLU A 472 -12.62 0.90 -38.51
N ARG A 473 -11.86 -0.16 -38.82
CA ARG A 473 -10.48 -0.04 -39.28
C ARG A 473 -10.29 -0.84 -40.55
N GLU A 474 -9.78 -0.18 -41.60
CA GLU A 474 -9.36 -0.86 -42.86
C GLU A 474 -10.46 -1.76 -43.47
N GLY A 475 -11.73 -1.37 -43.31
CA GLY A 475 -12.89 -2.12 -43.82
C GLY A 475 -13.35 -3.31 -42.96
N LYS A 476 -12.71 -3.57 -41.81
CA LYS A 476 -13.13 -4.61 -40.85
C LYS A 476 -13.72 -3.98 -39.57
N PRO A 477 -14.96 -4.33 -39.17
CA PRO A 477 -15.55 -3.85 -37.92
C PRO A 477 -15.07 -4.67 -36.72
N LEU A 478 -14.56 -4.01 -35.69
CA LEU A 478 -14.21 -4.60 -34.39
C LEU A 478 -15.25 -4.19 -33.34
N TYR A 479 -15.81 -5.15 -32.61
CA TYR A 479 -16.84 -4.89 -31.61
C TYR A 479 -16.29 -5.07 -30.19
N PHE A 480 -16.46 -4.06 -29.34
CA PHE A 480 -15.97 -4.02 -27.98
C PHE A 480 -17.14 -3.99 -27.01
N LEU A 481 -17.31 -5.05 -26.21
CA LEU A 481 -18.40 -5.23 -25.24
C LEU A 481 -17.98 -4.73 -23.83
N ARG A 482 -18.88 -4.02 -23.15
CA ARG A 482 -18.83 -3.68 -21.73
C ARG A 482 -19.06 -4.96 -20.95
N ASN A 483 -18.10 -5.35 -20.14
CA ASN A 483 -18.34 -6.37 -19.12
C ASN A 483 -18.09 -5.77 -17.74
N LYS A 484 -19.07 -5.93 -16.84
CA LYS A 484 -19.00 -5.48 -15.44
C LYS A 484 -17.79 -6.10 -14.73
N HIS A 485 -17.46 -7.35 -15.04
CA HIS A 485 -16.18 -7.97 -14.71
C HIS A 485 -15.91 -9.04 -15.76
N PRO A 486 -14.93 -8.88 -16.68
CA PRO A 486 -14.78 -9.82 -17.76
C PRO A 486 -14.38 -11.24 -17.31
N PHE A 487 -13.96 -11.44 -16.05
CA PHE A 487 -13.42 -12.71 -15.56
C PHE A 487 -13.64 -12.90 -14.04
N ASN A 488 -14.89 -13.06 -13.58
CA ASN A 488 -15.15 -13.69 -12.27
C ASN A 488 -15.39 -15.19 -12.50
N ASP A 489 -15.07 -16.05 -11.52
CA ASP A 489 -15.11 -17.51 -11.69
C ASP A 489 -16.53 -18.04 -11.98
N TYR A 490 -17.57 -17.34 -11.52
CA TYR A 490 -18.98 -17.69 -11.72
C TYR A 490 -19.49 -17.42 -13.14
N VAL A 491 -19.10 -16.29 -13.73
CA VAL A 491 -19.46 -15.84 -15.08
C VAL A 491 -18.50 -16.46 -16.10
N SER A 492 -17.24 -16.71 -15.75
CA SER A 492 -16.30 -17.47 -16.56
C SER A 492 -16.74 -18.93 -16.70
N GLY A 493 -17.32 -19.52 -15.65
CA GLY A 493 -17.97 -20.83 -15.70
C GLY A 493 -19.15 -20.85 -16.67
N LYS A 494 -20.07 -19.88 -16.56
CA LYS A 494 -21.24 -19.80 -17.47
C LYS A 494 -20.91 -19.40 -18.91
N LEU A 495 -19.92 -18.53 -19.14
CA LEU A 495 -19.42 -18.17 -20.48
C LEU A 495 -18.61 -19.30 -21.11
N ALA A 496 -17.89 -20.09 -20.30
CA ALA A 496 -17.21 -21.29 -20.77
C ALA A 496 -18.19 -22.42 -21.09
N GLU A 497 -19.27 -22.56 -20.30
CA GLU A 497 -20.36 -23.51 -20.57
C GLU A 497 -21.14 -23.16 -21.84
N ASP A 498 -21.21 -21.88 -22.23
CA ASP A 498 -22.01 -21.45 -23.39
C ASP A 498 -21.24 -20.70 -24.48
N LYS A 499 -20.02 -21.18 -24.78
CA LYS A 499 -19.28 -20.74 -25.98
C LYS A 499 -19.98 -21.16 -27.26
N GLY A 500 -20.72 -22.27 -27.25
CA GLY A 500 -21.50 -22.75 -28.39
C GLY A 500 -22.54 -21.73 -28.85
N TYR A 501 -23.33 -21.18 -27.94
CA TYR A 501 -24.35 -20.17 -28.25
C TYR A 501 -23.74 -18.85 -28.75
N GLN A 502 -22.59 -18.42 -28.21
CA GLN A 502 -21.90 -17.22 -28.71
C GLN A 502 -21.31 -17.40 -30.10
N TYR A 503 -20.66 -18.53 -30.39
CA TYR A 503 -20.19 -18.85 -31.74
C TYR A 503 -21.37 -18.95 -32.72
N GLU A 504 -22.51 -19.49 -32.29
CA GLU A 504 -23.71 -19.62 -33.11
C GLU A 504 -24.38 -18.26 -33.38
N VAL A 505 -24.50 -17.39 -32.36
CA VAL A 505 -25.07 -16.04 -32.48
C VAL A 505 -24.16 -15.11 -33.31
N PHE A 506 -22.85 -15.13 -33.05
CA PHE A 506 -21.90 -14.28 -33.77
C PHE A 506 -21.58 -14.81 -35.17
N GLY A 507 -21.55 -16.14 -35.35
CA GLY A 507 -21.48 -16.77 -36.67
C GLY A 507 -22.70 -16.48 -37.53
N ARG A 508 -23.91 -16.53 -36.96
CA ARG A 508 -25.15 -16.11 -37.65
C ARG A 508 -25.17 -14.63 -38.02
N ALA A 509 -24.44 -13.80 -37.26
CA ALA A 509 -24.27 -12.37 -37.52
C ALA A 509 -23.04 -12.04 -38.40
N ASN A 510 -22.30 -13.05 -38.87
CA ASN A 510 -21.08 -12.90 -39.67
C ASN A 510 -19.98 -12.05 -38.98
N ILE A 511 -19.90 -12.13 -37.65
CA ILE A 511 -18.94 -11.40 -36.81
C ILE A 511 -17.75 -12.32 -36.52
N THR A 512 -16.54 -11.90 -36.93
CA THR A 512 -15.29 -12.61 -36.62
C THR A 512 -14.98 -12.49 -35.13
N VAL A 513 -14.91 -13.63 -34.45
CA VAL A 513 -14.55 -13.72 -33.02
C VAL A 513 -13.12 -14.22 -32.88
N PRO A 514 -12.33 -13.68 -31.94
CA PRO A 514 -10.95 -14.13 -31.75
C PRO A 514 -10.94 -15.59 -31.31
N ARG A 515 -10.07 -16.39 -31.94
CA ARG A 515 -9.79 -17.73 -31.44
C ARG A 515 -9.10 -17.59 -30.10
N THR A 516 -9.68 -18.20 -29.09
CA THR A 516 -9.22 -18.08 -27.71
C THR A 516 -8.89 -19.47 -27.17
N MET A 517 -7.70 -19.62 -26.64
CA MET A 517 -7.21 -20.83 -26.01
C MET A 517 -6.85 -20.53 -24.57
N THR A 518 -7.27 -21.43 -23.68
CA THR A 518 -6.96 -21.36 -22.27
C THR A 518 -5.99 -22.48 -21.95
N VAL A 519 -4.79 -22.10 -21.50
CA VAL A 519 -3.74 -23.07 -21.17
C VAL A 519 -3.42 -23.00 -19.69
N PHE A 520 -3.27 -24.17 -19.08
CA PHE A 520 -2.88 -24.28 -17.69
C PHE A 520 -1.35 -24.21 -17.60
N ASN A 521 -0.81 -23.52 -16.59
CA ASN A 521 0.63 -23.46 -16.37
C ASN A 521 1.17 -24.89 -16.12
N PRO A 522 2.03 -25.45 -16.99
CA PRO A 522 2.53 -26.82 -16.84
C PRO A 522 3.50 -26.96 -15.66
N LEU A 523 4.11 -25.84 -15.23
CA LEU A 523 5.01 -25.75 -14.07
C LEU A 523 4.26 -25.54 -12.74
N SER A 524 2.93 -25.51 -12.77
CA SER A 524 2.09 -25.44 -11.56
C SER A 524 2.25 -26.68 -10.66
N ASP A 525 1.90 -26.50 -9.38
CA ASP A 525 1.92 -27.54 -8.33
C ASP A 525 1.20 -28.82 -8.77
N ARG A 526 1.76 -29.98 -8.40
CA ARG A 526 1.24 -31.32 -8.72
C ARG A 526 -0.21 -31.54 -8.33
N ARG A 527 -0.73 -30.85 -7.32
CA ARG A 527 -2.15 -30.91 -6.93
C ARG A 527 -3.10 -30.48 -8.06
N PHE A 528 -2.61 -29.73 -9.04
CA PHE A 528 -3.37 -29.29 -10.21
C PHE A 528 -3.09 -30.12 -11.47
N ASP A 529 -2.37 -31.24 -11.38
CA ASP A 529 -2.05 -32.10 -12.53
C ASP A 529 -3.31 -32.52 -13.31
N ARG A 530 -4.45 -32.69 -12.62
CA ARG A 530 -5.75 -32.98 -13.25
C ARG A 530 -6.31 -31.88 -14.16
N TYR A 531 -5.79 -30.66 -14.04
CA TYR A 531 -6.19 -29.49 -14.83
C TYR A 531 -5.14 -29.11 -15.89
N LYS A 532 -3.96 -29.74 -15.88
CA LYS A 532 -2.92 -29.48 -16.86
C LYS A 532 -3.39 -29.94 -18.23
N THR A 533 -3.51 -28.99 -19.15
CA THR A 533 -3.84 -29.27 -20.55
C THR A 533 -2.61 -29.64 -21.38
N HIS A 534 -1.42 -29.31 -20.89
CA HIS A 534 -0.14 -29.49 -21.58
C HIS A 534 0.93 -29.97 -20.59
N ALA A 535 1.87 -30.80 -21.05
CA ALA A 535 2.95 -31.32 -20.21
C ALA A 535 4.11 -30.32 -20.05
N SER A 536 4.30 -29.42 -21.02
CA SER A 536 5.37 -28.43 -21.03
C SER A 536 4.97 -27.12 -21.72
N VAL A 537 5.77 -26.07 -21.52
CA VAL A 537 5.62 -24.80 -22.25
C VAL A 537 5.82 -25.00 -23.75
N ALA A 538 6.72 -25.91 -24.15
CA ALA A 538 6.93 -26.25 -25.56
C ALA A 538 5.67 -26.83 -26.21
N ASP A 539 4.92 -27.66 -25.49
CA ASP A 539 3.67 -28.24 -25.98
C ASP A 539 2.61 -27.15 -26.19
N ILE A 540 2.52 -26.18 -25.27
CA ILE A 540 1.62 -25.02 -25.40
C ILE A 540 1.96 -24.24 -26.68
N VAL A 541 3.24 -23.92 -26.90
CA VAL A 541 3.68 -23.17 -28.08
C VAL A 541 3.35 -23.92 -29.37
N SER A 542 3.58 -25.24 -29.40
CA SER A 542 3.22 -26.08 -30.53
C SER A 542 1.73 -26.03 -30.84
N ASP A 543 0.88 -26.10 -29.80
CA ASP A 543 -0.57 -26.06 -29.94
C ASP A 543 -1.06 -24.69 -30.46
N VAL A 544 -0.46 -23.60 -29.96
CA VAL A 544 -0.72 -22.25 -30.48
C VAL A 544 -0.36 -22.17 -31.96
N VAL A 545 0.84 -22.59 -32.36
CA VAL A 545 1.30 -22.52 -33.76
C VAL A 545 0.40 -23.33 -34.70
N GLN A 546 -0.15 -24.45 -34.23
CA GLN A 546 -1.02 -25.30 -35.03
C GLN A 546 -2.43 -24.73 -35.21
N HIS A 547 -2.97 -24.02 -34.21
CA HIS A 547 -4.39 -23.63 -34.17
C HIS A 547 -4.63 -22.12 -34.29
N MET A 548 -3.58 -21.31 -34.19
CA MET A 548 -3.64 -19.85 -34.16
C MET A 548 -2.62 -19.20 -35.09
N SER A 549 -3.02 -18.09 -35.70
CA SER A 549 -2.14 -17.22 -36.46
C SER A 549 -1.52 -16.16 -35.54
N PHE A 550 -0.23 -15.89 -35.71
CA PHE A 550 0.40 -14.73 -35.08
C PHE A 550 -0.07 -13.43 -35.76
N PRO A 551 -0.11 -12.30 -35.02
CA PRO A 551 0.32 -12.15 -33.63
C PRO A 551 -0.70 -12.68 -32.63
N VAL A 552 -0.22 -13.20 -31.50
CA VAL A 552 -1.06 -13.68 -30.41
C VAL A 552 -0.94 -12.77 -29.20
N VAL A 553 -2.08 -12.52 -28.54
CA VAL A 553 -2.14 -11.82 -27.27
C VAL A 553 -2.10 -12.86 -26.16
N LEU A 554 -1.13 -12.74 -25.27
CA LEU A 554 -0.97 -13.58 -24.09
C LEU A 554 -1.31 -12.76 -22.84
N LYS A 555 -2.16 -13.31 -21.98
CA LYS A 555 -2.61 -12.62 -20.76
C LYS A 555 -2.68 -13.56 -19.55
N ARG A 556 -2.29 -13.06 -18.38
CA ARG A 556 -2.53 -13.72 -17.08
C ARG A 556 -4.01 -13.66 -16.69
N ASN A 557 -4.57 -14.76 -16.19
CA ASN A 557 -6.00 -14.85 -15.87
C ASN A 557 -6.43 -14.02 -14.62
N ARG A 558 -5.51 -13.40 -13.88
CA ARG A 558 -5.81 -12.39 -12.84
C ARG A 558 -5.02 -11.10 -13.05
N GLY A 559 -5.62 -9.97 -12.66
CA GLY A 559 -5.03 -8.62 -12.70
C GLY A 559 -5.79 -7.63 -13.59
N SER A 560 -6.28 -6.54 -12.99
CA SER A 560 -6.90 -5.40 -13.68
C SER A 560 -5.91 -4.28 -14.02
N MET A 561 -4.62 -4.48 -13.72
CA MET A 561 -3.54 -3.58 -14.09
C MET A 561 -3.01 -3.97 -15.48
N ALA A 562 -2.60 -3.00 -16.30
CA ALA A 562 -1.99 -3.24 -17.62
C ALA A 562 -0.64 -4.00 -17.56
N ARG A 563 -0.20 -4.45 -16.37
CA ARG A 563 0.93 -5.35 -16.18
C ARG A 563 0.41 -6.78 -16.36
N GLY A 564 0.78 -7.46 -17.45
CA GLY A 564 0.43 -8.87 -17.69
C GLY A 564 -0.29 -9.20 -19.01
N VAL A 565 -0.32 -8.26 -19.95
CA VAL A 565 -0.74 -8.50 -21.35
C VAL A 565 0.49 -8.34 -22.25
N TYR A 566 0.75 -9.34 -23.07
CA TYR A 566 1.90 -9.43 -23.95
C TYR A 566 1.44 -9.71 -25.38
N LEU A 567 2.14 -9.15 -26.35
CA LEU A 567 1.90 -9.40 -27.76
C LEU A 567 3.11 -10.11 -28.32
N GLU A 568 2.92 -11.36 -28.74
CA GLU A 568 3.99 -12.17 -29.30
C GLU A 568 3.75 -12.35 -30.80
N THR A 569 4.80 -12.21 -31.60
CA THR A 569 4.71 -12.16 -33.06
C THR A 569 5.27 -13.42 -33.74
N ASN A 570 5.95 -14.27 -32.98
CA ASN A 570 6.50 -15.54 -33.44
C ASN A 570 6.57 -16.55 -32.28
N ALA A 571 6.85 -17.80 -32.62
CA ALA A 571 6.87 -18.91 -31.68
C ALA A 571 8.03 -18.84 -30.66
N GLU A 572 9.17 -18.27 -31.04
CA GLU A 572 10.35 -18.16 -30.17
C GLU A 572 10.09 -17.17 -29.03
N ASP A 573 9.57 -15.99 -29.35
CA ASP A 573 9.21 -14.97 -28.35
C ASP A 573 8.06 -15.46 -27.45
N LEU A 574 7.07 -16.16 -28.04
CA LEU A 574 5.99 -16.78 -27.27
C LEU A 574 6.51 -17.83 -26.30
N HIS A 575 7.49 -18.64 -26.70
CA HIS A 575 8.12 -19.63 -25.83
C HIS A 575 8.83 -18.97 -24.66
N ALA A 576 9.70 -17.99 -24.93
CA ALA A 576 10.42 -17.25 -23.89
C ALA A 576 9.45 -16.58 -22.91
N ARG A 577 8.39 -15.95 -23.44
CA ARG A 577 7.37 -15.30 -22.61
C ARG A 577 6.61 -16.29 -21.75
N LEU A 578 6.12 -17.39 -22.32
CA LEU A 578 5.40 -18.40 -21.55
C LEU A 578 6.30 -19.03 -20.49
N GLN A 579 7.59 -19.21 -20.78
CA GLN A 579 8.57 -19.71 -19.81
C GLN A 579 8.69 -18.74 -18.63
N ASP A 580 8.92 -17.45 -18.87
CA ASP A 580 9.00 -16.42 -17.84
C ASP A 580 7.71 -16.38 -17.01
N LEU A 581 6.55 -16.36 -17.68
CA LEU A 581 5.25 -16.32 -17.01
C LEU A 581 4.99 -17.57 -16.18
N CYS A 582 5.36 -18.76 -16.67
CA CYS A 582 5.15 -20.01 -15.95
C CYS A 582 6.12 -20.16 -14.76
N VAL A 583 7.34 -19.64 -14.86
CA VAL A 583 8.36 -19.68 -13.80
C VAL A 583 8.10 -18.63 -12.72
N GLU A 584 7.80 -17.39 -13.10
CA GLU A 584 7.52 -16.30 -12.16
C GLU A 584 6.19 -16.49 -11.42
N SER A 585 5.22 -17.15 -12.03
CA SER A 585 3.85 -17.26 -11.49
C SER A 585 3.67 -18.24 -10.33
N SER A 586 4.76 -18.78 -9.76
CA SER A 586 4.83 -19.75 -8.66
C SER A 586 3.86 -19.50 -7.48
N LEU A 587 2.56 -19.78 -7.71
CA LEU A 587 1.39 -19.91 -6.81
C LEU A 587 0.16 -19.01 -7.05
N PHE A 588 0.11 -18.08 -8.01
CA PHE A 588 -1.07 -17.17 -8.15
C PHE A 588 -1.77 -17.14 -9.53
N ASP A 589 -1.06 -17.46 -10.63
CA ASP A 589 -1.61 -17.40 -12.00
C ASP A 589 -1.50 -18.76 -12.70
N ASN A 590 -2.44 -19.66 -12.41
CA ASN A 590 -2.43 -21.04 -12.92
C ASN A 590 -2.93 -21.16 -14.37
N VAL A 591 -3.58 -20.11 -14.89
CA VAL A 591 -4.25 -20.13 -16.19
C VAL A 591 -3.76 -18.93 -17.00
N LEU A 592 -3.40 -19.20 -18.24
CA LEU A 592 -3.01 -18.20 -19.23
C LEU A 592 -4.03 -18.20 -20.37
N LEU A 593 -4.38 -17.01 -20.83
CA LEU A 593 -5.26 -16.80 -21.97
C LEU A 593 -4.41 -16.44 -23.19
N ILE A 594 -4.61 -17.18 -24.28
CA ILE A 594 -3.97 -16.92 -25.57
C ILE A 594 -5.06 -16.61 -26.59
N GLN A 595 -4.93 -15.48 -27.29
CA GLN A 595 -5.93 -15.03 -28.25
C GLN A 595 -5.28 -14.67 -29.59
N ALA A 596 -5.86 -15.16 -30.68
CA ALA A 596 -5.54 -14.76 -32.04
C ALA A 596 -6.72 -14.01 -32.66
N TYR A 597 -6.45 -12.79 -33.12
CA TYR A 597 -7.45 -11.86 -33.66
C TYR A 597 -7.49 -11.85 -35.20
N VAL A 598 -6.76 -12.76 -35.86
CA VAL A 598 -6.57 -12.74 -37.31
C VAL A 598 -7.05 -14.06 -37.94
N GLU A 599 -8.22 -13.99 -38.57
CA GLU A 599 -8.48 -14.64 -39.87
C GLU A 599 -8.85 -13.57 -40.91
#